data_AF-A0A0B8NSW5-F1
#
_entry.id   AF-A0A0B8NSW5-F1
#
_cell.length_a   1.000
_cell.length_b   1.000
_cell.length_c   1.000
_cell.angle_alpha   90.00
_cell.angle_beta   90.00
_cell.angle_gamma   90.00
#
_symmetry.space_group_name_H-M   'P 1'
#
loop_
_entity.id
_entity.type
_entity.pdbx_description
1 polymer ?
#
loop_
_entity_poly.entity_id
_entity_poly.type
_entity_poly.pdbx_seq_one_letter_code
_entity_poly.pdbx_strand_id
1 'polypeptide(L)' 'MFFVMVKDNENRFSESEHWGDGWGWAMFGAKPTHNESPNKEFCQLSQPYEKILNGYMLINIQLCLNRY' A
#
# COMPACT_ATOMS: atom_id res chain seq x y z
N MET A 1 3.01 -12.98 0.08
CA MET A 1 2.54 -11.67 0.57
C MET A 1 2.05 -10.88 -0.62
N PHE A 2 1.01 -10.08 -0.43
CA PHE A 2 0.51 -9.17 -1.45
C PHE A 2 0.15 -7.83 -0.84
N PHE A 3 0.24 -6.80 -1.67
CA PHE A 3 -0.04 -5.43 -1.31
C PHE A 3 -1.30 -4.99 -2.04
N VAL A 4 -2.22 -4.41 -1.30
CA VAL A 4 -3.44 -3.82 -1.84
C VAL A 4 -3.34 -2.32 -1.63
N MET A 5 -3.68 -1.58 -2.67
CA MET A 5 -3.87 -0.14 -2.58
C MET A 5 -5.22 0.21 -3.20
N VAL A 6 -5.94 1.10 -2.55
CA VAL A 6 -7.28 1.54 -2.97
C VAL A 6 -7.24 3.05 -3.15
N LYS A 7 -7.65 3.55 -4.31
CA LYS A 7 -7.84 4.99 -4.51
C LYS A 7 -9.16 5.41 -3.89
N ASP A 8 -9.12 6.46 -3.10
CA ASP A 8 -10.30 7.09 -2.54
C ASP A 8 -10.33 8.59 -2.85
N ASN A 9 -11.23 8.98 -3.74
CA ASN A 9 -11.41 10.39 -4.11
C ASN A 9 -12.41 11.12 -3.22
N GLU A 10 -13.14 10.39 -2.36
CA GLU A 10 -14.20 10.93 -1.50
C GLU A 10 -13.70 11.23 -0.07
N ASN A 11 -12.43 10.94 0.21
CA ASN A 11 -11.80 11.12 1.52
C ASN A 11 -12.59 10.47 2.68
N ARG A 12 -13.15 9.28 2.43
CA ARG A 12 -14.07 8.55 3.33
C ARG A 12 -13.41 8.06 4.62
N PHE A 13 -12.10 7.91 4.65
CA PHE A 13 -11.38 7.35 5.80
C PHE A 13 -10.16 8.21 6.16
N SER A 14 -10.36 9.53 6.22
CA SER A 14 -9.33 10.51 6.60
C SER A 14 -8.73 10.28 8.00
N GLU A 15 -9.47 9.61 8.90
CA GLU A 15 -9.03 9.28 10.26
C GLU A 15 -8.27 7.95 10.36
N SER A 16 -8.16 7.18 9.27
CA SER A 16 -7.47 5.89 9.29
C SER A 16 -5.96 6.04 9.12
N GLU A 17 -5.19 5.40 10.00
CA GLU A 17 -3.72 5.33 9.92
C GLU A 17 -3.23 4.59 8.67
N HIS A 18 -4.09 3.83 8.01
CA HIS A 18 -3.80 3.13 6.76
C HIS A 18 -4.13 3.97 5.52
N TRP A 19 -4.63 5.20 5.68
CA TRP A 19 -5.12 6.04 4.58
C TRP A 19 -4.50 7.44 4.60
N GLY A 20 -4.36 8.03 3.43
CA GLY A 20 -3.66 9.30 3.24
C GLY A 20 -3.58 9.67 1.77
N ASP A 21 -3.57 10.97 1.47
CA ASP A 21 -3.42 11.51 0.11
C ASP A 21 -4.39 10.90 -0.92
N GLY A 22 -5.60 10.51 -0.47
CA GLY A 22 -6.61 9.87 -1.31
C GLY A 22 -6.30 8.41 -1.68
N TRP A 23 -5.45 7.74 -0.90
CA TRP A 23 -5.11 6.33 -1.05
C TRP A 23 -5.21 5.59 0.29
N GLY A 24 -5.58 4.32 0.23
CA GLY A 24 -5.51 3.38 1.34
C GLY A 24 -4.51 2.27 1.02
N TRP A 25 -3.74 1.83 2.02
CA TRP A 25 -2.74 0.77 1.88
C TRP A 25 -3.02 -0.40 2.82
N ALA A 26 -2.86 -1.62 2.33
CA ALA A 26 -2.93 -2.83 3.14
C ALA A 26 -1.89 -3.86 2.68
N MET A 27 -1.35 -4.62 3.63
CA MET A 27 -0.45 -5.74 3.37
C MET A 27 -1.09 -7.01 3.91
N PHE A 28 -1.06 -8.07 3.11
CA PHE A 28 -1.55 -9.37 3.53
C PHE A 28 -0.46 -10.43 3.34
N GLY A 29 -0.39 -11.35 4.29
CA GLY A 29 0.45 -12.54 4.22
C GLY A 29 0.00 -13.53 3.16
N ALA A 30 0.54 -14.75 3.22
CA ALA A 30 0.12 -15.84 2.35
C ALA A 30 -1.34 -16.29 2.61
N LYS A 31 -1.86 -16.03 3.82
CA LYS A 31 -3.23 -16.29 4.23
C LYS A 31 -3.91 -14.95 4.56
N PRO A 32 -4.70 -14.36 3.65
CA PRO A 32 -5.16 -12.99 3.79
C PRO A 32 -6.42 -12.87 4.64
N THR A 33 -6.28 -13.07 5.95
CA THR A 33 -7.42 -12.98 6.88
C THR A 33 -7.58 -11.59 7.48
N HIS A 34 -6.50 -10.83 7.62
CA HIS A 34 -6.50 -9.48 8.18
C HIS A 34 -5.34 -8.67 7.59
N ASN A 35 -5.44 -7.35 7.68
CA ASN A 35 -4.35 -6.46 7.32
C ASN A 35 -3.19 -6.64 8.31
N GLU A 36 -2.01 -6.95 7.79
CA GLU A 36 -0.77 -7.10 8.56
C GLU A 36 0.04 -5.80 8.61
N SER A 37 -0.33 -4.76 7.83
CA SER A 37 0.36 -3.47 7.93
C SER A 37 -0.09 -2.72 9.19
N PRO A 38 0.84 -2.11 9.95
CA PRO A 38 0.50 -1.28 11.10
C PRO A 38 -0.03 0.10 10.70
N ASN A 39 0.42 0.67 9.59
CA ASN A 39 0.01 1.98 9.07
C ASN A 39 0.34 2.10 7.57
N LYS A 40 0.02 3.24 6.95
CA LYS A 40 0.36 3.51 5.55
C LYS A 40 1.86 3.67 5.31
N GLU A 41 2.60 4.24 6.26
CA GLU A 41 4.03 4.51 6.14
C GLU A 41 4.82 3.21 5.96
N PHE A 42 4.42 2.15 6.67
CA PHE A 42 4.99 0.81 6.52
C PHE A 42 4.88 0.29 5.07
N CYS A 43 3.75 0.52 4.42
CA CYS A 43 3.54 0.15 3.03
C CYS A 43 4.20 1.12 2.04
N GLN A 44 4.34 2.41 2.37
CA GLN A 44 4.96 3.41 1.52
C GLN A 44 6.48 3.26 1.46
N LEU A 45 7.13 2.93 2.59
CA LEU A 45 8.59 2.73 2.66
C LEU A 45 9.09 1.55 1.81
N SER A 46 8.21 0.60 1.50
CA SER A 46 8.52 -0.53 0.63
C SER A 46 8.26 -0.26 -0.86
N GLN A 47 7.68 0.91 -1.21
CA GLN A 47 7.38 1.28 -2.59
C GLN A 47 8.49 2.13 -3.24
N PRO A 48 8.77 1.94 -4.54
CA PRO A 48 9.66 2.85 -5.27
C PRO A 48 9.00 4.24 -5.37
N TYR A 49 9.66 5.24 -4.78
CA TYR A 49 9.21 6.65 -4.68
C TYR A 49 8.74 7.25 -6.02
N GLU A 50 9.38 6.87 -7.13
CA GLU A 50 9.08 7.34 -8.49
C GLU A 50 7.67 6.93 -9.00
N LYS A 51 7.10 5.83 -8.48
CA LYS A 51 5.78 5.33 -8.91
C LYS A 51 4.62 5.99 -8.16
N ILE A 52 4.85 6.47 -6.95
CA ILE A 52 3.85 7.23 -6.18
C ILE A 52 3.59 8.58 -6.85
N LEU A 53 4.66 9.26 -7.30
CA LEU A 53 4.58 10.60 -7.90
C LEU A 53 3.81 10.64 -9.23
N ASN A 54 3.80 9.55 -9.99
CA ASN A 54 3.15 9.50 -11.31
C ASN A 54 1.71 8.97 -11.26
N GLY A 55 1.18 8.58 -10.09
CA GLY A 55 -0.18 8.05 -9.96
C GLY A 55 -0.43 6.70 -10.66
N TYR A 56 0.61 6.12 -11.29
CA TYR A 56 0.58 4.81 -11.93
C TYR A 56 1.09 3.74 -10.95
N MET A 57 0.17 2.94 -10.43
CA MET A 57 0.50 1.80 -9.59
C MET A 57 0.85 0.59 -10.44
N LEU A 58 2.12 0.19 -10.44
CA LEU A 58 2.50 -1.13 -10.90
C LEU A 58 2.27 -2.11 -9.77
N ILE A 59 1.24 -2.96 -9.88
CA ILE A 59 1.11 -4.21 -9.12
C ILE A 59 2.24 -5.11 -9.61
N ASN A 60 3.45 -4.86 -9.12
CA ASN A 60 4.61 -5.67 -9.45
C ASN A 60 5.15 -6.26 -8.15
N ILE A 61 4.67 -7.47 -7.86
CA ILE A 61 5.18 -8.42 -6.86
C ILE A 61 6.72 -8.52 -6.88
N GLN A 62 7.37 -8.14 -7.98
CA GLN A 62 8.80 -8.27 -8.23
C GLN A 62 9.73 -7.36 -7.41
N LEU A 63 9.27 -6.22 -6.86
CA LEU A 63 10.19 -5.30 -6.16
C LEU A 63 10.46 -5.68 -4.69
N CYS A 64 9.57 -6.43 -4.04
CA CYS A 64 9.83 -6.98 -2.70
C CYS A 64 10.63 -8.28 -2.71
N LEU A 65 10.65 -9.02 -3.83
CA LEU A 65 11.38 -10.29 -3.94
C LEU A 65 12.89 -10.11 -4.20
N ASN A 66 13.38 -8.89 -4.45
CA ASN A 66 14.81 -8.61 -4.65
C ASN A 66 15.52 -8.11 -3.38
N ARG A 67 14.97 -8.41 -2.19
CA ARG A 67 15.63 -8.10 -0.91
C ARG A 67 15.79 -9.33 0.00
N TYR A 68 15.90 -10.51 -0.62
CA TYR A 68 16.42 -11.75 -0.02
C TYR A 68 17.40 -12.40 -0.98
#